data_AF-A0A010RU10-F1
#
_entry.id   AF-A0A010RU10-F1
#
_cell.length_a   1.000
_cell.length_b   1.000
_cell.length_c   1.000
_cell.angle_alpha   90.00
_cell.angle_beta   90.00
_cell.angle_gamma   90.00
#
_symmetry.space_group_name_H-M   'P 1'
#
loop_
_entity.id
_entity.type
_entity.pdbx_description
1 polymer ?
#
loop_
_entity_poly.entity_id
_entity_poly.type
_entity_poly.pdbx_seq_one_letter_code
_entity_poly.pdbx_strand_id
1 'polypeptide(L)' 'MPEFDCEFSSLPAGAQQEIRELAHQLGWSLDLATEEYLLAASSIAAAGRVVQNSRKAPVLELVGHKRALDRG' A
#
# COMPACT_ATOMS: atom_id res chain seq x y z
N MET A 1 -10.29 1.81 12.65
CA MET A 1 -9.00 1.38 12.08
C MET A 1 -9.30 0.19 11.18
N PRO A 2 -8.55 -0.06 10.08
CA PRO A 2 -8.76 -1.30 9.33
C PRO A 2 -8.42 -2.48 10.25
N GLU A 3 -9.38 -3.35 10.48
CA GLU A 3 -9.18 -4.58 11.25
C GLU A 3 -8.60 -5.62 10.30
N PHE A 4 -7.36 -6.04 10.54
CA PHE A 4 -6.70 -7.07 9.75
C PHE A 4 -7.00 -8.45 10.35
N ASP A 5 -8.05 -9.10 9.87
CA ASP A 5 -8.32 -10.52 10.17
C ASP A 5 -7.36 -11.41 9.35
N CYS A 6 -6.11 -11.46 9.77
CA CYS A 6 -5.10 -12.33 9.19
C CYS A 6 -4.32 -13.01 10.33
N GLU A 7 -4.51 -14.33 10.46
CA GLU A 7 -3.74 -15.10 11.44
C GLU A 7 -2.26 -15.14 11.05
N PHE A 8 -1.36 -14.96 12.01
CA PHE A 8 0.09 -15.05 11.82
C PHE A 8 0.52 -16.34 11.08
N SER A 9 -0.14 -17.46 11.39
CA SER A 9 0.09 -18.78 10.80
C SER A 9 -0.16 -18.83 9.28
N SER A 10 -1.05 -17.96 8.78
CA SER A 10 -1.45 -17.90 7.37
C SER A 10 -0.47 -17.10 6.50
N LEU A 11 0.44 -16.36 7.12
CA LEU A 11 1.40 -15.52 6.41
C LEU A 11 2.51 -16.35 5.75
N PRO A 12 3.10 -15.88 4.64
CA PRO A 12 4.27 -16.51 4.05
C PRO A 12 5.42 -16.65 5.05
N ALA A 13 6.22 -17.71 4.91
CA ALA A 13 7.32 -18.00 5.85
C ALA A 13 8.30 -16.83 6.06
N GLY A 14 8.58 -16.05 5.01
CA GLY A 14 9.41 -14.84 5.12
C GLY A 14 8.78 -13.77 6.02
N ALA A 15 7.50 -13.47 5.83
CA ALA A 15 6.78 -12.52 6.67
C ALA A 15 6.68 -13.01 8.13
N GLN A 16 6.46 -14.32 8.34
CA GLN A 16 6.47 -14.89 9.69
C GLN A 16 7.82 -14.70 10.40
N GLN A 17 8.93 -14.82 9.67
CA GLN A 17 10.27 -14.60 10.23
C GLN A 17 10.46 -13.13 10.61
N GLU A 18 10.14 -12.21 9.70
CA GLU A 18 10.26 -10.76 9.95
C GLU A 18 9.43 -10.33 11.17
N ILE A 19 8.20 -10.82 11.29
CA ILE A 19 7.33 -10.54 12.45
C ILE A 19 7.91 -11.10 13.74
N ARG A 20 8.51 -12.30 13.73
CA ARG A 20 9.17 -12.87 14.92
C ARG A 20 10.37 -12.04 15.34
N GLU A 21 11.18 -11.60 14.39
CA GLU A 21 12.33 -10.73 14.66
C GLU A 21 11.87 -9.38 15.22
N LEU A 22 10.83 -8.78 14.64
CA LEU A 22 10.23 -7.53 15.11
C LEU A 22 9.70 -7.67 16.54
N ALA A 23 8.92 -8.71 16.81
CA ALA A 23 8.38 -9.02 18.12
C ALA A 23 9.49 -9.18 19.17
N HIS A 24 10.56 -9.90 18.81
CA HIS A 24 11.70 -10.09 19.68
C HIS A 24 12.46 -8.79 19.96
N GLN A 25 12.75 -8.00 18.93
CA GLN A 25 13.52 -6.75 19.04
C GLN A 25 12.79 -5.67 19.84
N LEU A 26 11.47 -5.60 19.71
CA LEU A 26 10.65 -4.56 20.34
C LEU A 26 9.97 -5.02 21.64
N GLY A 27 10.13 -6.30 22.00
CA GLY A 27 9.47 -6.89 23.16
C GLY A 27 7.95 -6.95 23.02
N TRP A 28 7.45 -7.07 21.79
CA TRP A 28 6.02 -7.09 21.48
C TRP A 28 5.48 -8.52 21.46
N SER A 29 4.16 -8.65 21.64
CA SER A 29 3.48 -9.92 21.35
C SER A 29 3.48 -10.17 19.83
N LEU A 30 3.39 -11.45 19.44
CA LEU A 30 3.27 -11.81 18.03
C LEU A 30 2.03 -11.20 17.37
N ASP A 31 0.92 -11.10 18.10
CA ASP A 31 -0.32 -10.52 17.58
C ASP A 31 -0.13 -9.04 17.25
N LEU A 32 0.44 -8.26 18.19
CA LEU A 32 0.72 -6.84 17.97
C LEU A 32 1.73 -6.64 16.83
N ALA A 33 2.80 -7.42 16.80
CA ALA A 33 3.79 -7.35 15.74
C ALA A 33 3.19 -7.71 14.37
N THR A 34 2.24 -8.65 14.32
CA THR A 34 1.53 -9.02 13.09
C THR A 34 0.63 -7.88 12.60
N GLU A 35 -0.14 -7.27 13.51
CA GLU A 35 -1.01 -6.13 13.19
C GLU A 35 -0.19 -4.95 12.63
N GLU A 36 0.88 -4.56 13.33
CA GLU A 36 1.75 -3.46 12.91
C GLU A 36 2.47 -3.76 11.59
N TYR A 37 2.89 -5.01 11.37
CA TYR A 37 3.49 -5.43 10.10
C TYR A 37 2.51 -5.27 8.94
N LEU A 38 1.26 -5.70 9.10
CA LEU A 38 0.21 -5.58 8.08
C LEU A 38 -0.17 -4.12 7.83
N LEU A 39 -0.23 -3.30 8.89
CA LEU A 39 -0.46 -1.86 8.79
C LEU A 39 0.66 -1.17 7.98
N ALA A 40 1.92 -1.49 8.27
CA ALA A 40 3.08 -0.99 7.54
C ALA A 40 3.06 -1.44 6.07
N ALA A 41 2.80 -2.71 5.81
CA ALA A 41 2.70 -3.27 4.46
C ALA A 41 1.60 -2.57 3.64
N SER A 42 0.42 -2.33 4.24
CA SER A 42 -0.67 -1.63 3.57
C SER A 42 -0.32 -0.17 3.23
N SER A 43 0.41 0.50 4.11
CA SER A 43 0.88 1.88 3.89
C SER A 43 1.90 1.96 2.76
N ILE A 44 2.84 1.00 2.70
CA ILE A 44 3.81 0.89 1.60
C ILE A 44 3.09 0.62 0.27
N ALA A 45 2.12 -0.30 0.26
CA ALA A 45 1.34 -0.59 -0.94
C ALA A 45 0.55 0.64 -1.42
N ALA A 46 -0.04 1.41 -0.50
CA ALA A 46 -0.74 2.65 -0.82
C ALA A 46 0.22 3.70 -1.41
N ALA A 47 1.39 3.90 -0.81
CA ALA A 47 2.43 4.81 -1.33
C ALA A 47 2.92 4.37 -2.72
N GLY A 48 3.13 3.08 -2.92
CA GLY A 48 3.51 2.51 -4.22
C GLY A 48 2.48 2.80 -5.32
N ARG A 49 1.18 2.69 -4.99
CA ARG A 49 0.09 3.04 -5.91
C ARG A 49 0.09 4.52 -6.27
N VAL A 50 0.35 5.42 -5.31
CA VAL A 50 0.48 6.85 -5.57
C VAL A 50 1.65 7.10 -6.52
N VAL A 51 2.83 6.53 -6.26
CA VAL A 51 4.01 6.69 -7.13
C VAL A 51 3.76 6.16 -8.54
N GLN A 52 3.09 5.01 -8.68
CA GLN A 52 2.73 4.45 -9.99
C GLN A 52 1.73 5.35 -10.74
N ASN A 53 0.74 5.90 -10.05
CA ASN A 53 -0.24 6.82 -10.63
C ASN A 53 0.39 8.17 -10.98
N SER A 54 1.31 8.69 -10.17
CA SER A 54 2.08 9.91 -10.48
C SER A 54 3.00 9.74 -11.69
N ARG A 55 3.50 8.52 -11.95
CA ARG A 55 4.27 8.21 -13.16
C ARG A 55 3.41 8.05 -14.42
N LYS A 56 2.09 7.91 -14.28
CA LYS A 56 1.11 7.84 -15.38
C LYS A 56 -0.05 8.82 -15.18
N ALA A 57 0.27 10.10 -15.01
CA ALA A 57 -0.59 11.13 -15.58
C ALA A 57 0.14 11.62 -16.84
N PRO A 58 -0.09 11.01 -18.03
CA PRO A 58 0.16 11.76 -19.23
C PRO A 58 -0.65 13.04 -19.05
N VAL A 59 0.03 14.18 -19.10
CA VAL A 59 -0.62 15.46 -19.24
C VAL A 59 -1.63 15.25 -20.37
N LEU A 60 -2.92 15.19 -20.04
CA LEU A 60 -3.95 15.33 -21.03
C LEU A 60 -3.73 16.76 -21.53
N GLU A 61 -2.93 16.87 -22.58
CA GLU A 61 -2.85 18.04 -23.42
C GLU A 61 -4.28 18.29 -23.91
N LEU A 62 -5.03 19.05 -23.12
CA LEU A 62 -6.31 19.66 -23.50
C LEU A 62 -6.08 20.73 -24.60
N VAL A 63 -4.94 20.68 -25.30
CA VAL A 63 -4.52 21.55 -26.39
C VAL A 63 -4.94 20.88 -27.72
N GLY A 64 -6.26 20.72 -27.91
CA GLY A 64 -6.78 20.16 -29.16
C GLY A 64 -8.28 20.31 -29.38
N HIS A 65 -9.08 20.35 -28.32
CA HIS A 65 -10.54 20.32 -28.44
C HIS A 65 -11.24 21.68 -28.52
N LYS A 66 -10.52 22.78 -28.74
CA LYS A 66 -11.16 24.09 -28.96
C LYS A 66 -11.73 24.28 -30.38
N ARG A 67 -11.45 23.37 -31.33
CA ARG A 67 -11.98 23.47 -32.71
C ARG A 67 -13.33 22.79 -32.95
N ALA A 68 -13.88 22.07 -31.97
CA ALA A 68 -15.17 21.39 -32.11
C ALA A 68 -16.38 22.17 -31.56
N LEU A 69 -16.16 23.33 -30.91
CA LEU A 69 -17.22 24.14 -30.31
C LEU A 69 -17.60 25.41 -31.11
N ASP A 70 -16.80 25.81 -32.11
CA ASP A 70 -17.10 26.98 -32.97
C ASP A 70 -17.83 26.63 -34.28
N ARG A 71 -18.23 25.37 -34.46
CA ARG A 71 -19.14 24.94 -35.54
C ARG A 71 -20.29 24.13 -34.96
N GLY A 72 -21.12 24.78 -34.16
CA GLY A 72 -22.48 24.37 -33.84
C GLY A 72 -23.41 25.50 -34.22
#